data_AF-A0A7S7NN53-F1
#
_entry.id   AF-A0A7S7NN53-F1
#
_cell.length_a   1.000
_cell.length_b   1.000
_cell.length_c   1.000
_cell.angle_alpha   90.00
_cell.angle_beta   90.00
_cell.angle_gamma   90.00
#
_symmetry.space_group_name_H-M   'P 1'
#
loop_
_entity.id
_entity.type
_entity.pdbx_description
1 polymer ?
#
loop_
_entity_poly.entity_id
_entity_poly.type
_entity_poly.pdbx_seq_one_letter_code
_entity_poly.pdbx_strand_id
1 'polypeptide(L)'
;MPGEAPTVTVKGKVYVDLDTIVQLLGASQQRTGNRVIVRLPKRGAEDPDSEAKLSRPFIVAGIELMSTIREWRHMIITATAGSYPFLEDRAGPYGRNADSKLALVTGAAVTEADRSVLDLLNKETDLMRKFSDKYVGLRKASLGVLPEDVENDPLGLQILDCARGLSALAGSQRFQDVIACH
;
A
#
# COMPACT_ATOMS: atom_id res chain seq x y z
N MET A 1 5.73 -20.63 16.17
CA MET A 1 4.85 -19.83 15.27
C MET A 1 5.15 -20.24 13.82
N PRO A 2 4.25 -20.10 12.83
CA PRO A 2 4.65 -20.35 11.44
C PRO A 2 5.70 -19.28 11.04
N GLY A 3 6.90 -19.71 10.67
CA GLY A 3 8.00 -18.84 10.24
C GLY A 3 9.29 -18.88 11.07
N GLU A 4 9.42 -19.78 12.05
CA GLU A 4 10.65 -19.94 12.86
C GLU A 4 11.51 -21.11 12.33
N ALA A 5 12.84 -20.92 12.29
CA ALA A 5 13.80 -21.95 11.93
C ALA A 5 14.84 -22.13 13.05
N PRO A 6 15.24 -23.37 13.39
CA PRO A 6 16.22 -23.62 14.43
C PRO A 6 17.61 -23.10 14.02
N THR A 7 18.37 -22.63 15.01
CA THR A 7 19.73 -22.12 14.80
C THR A 7 20.75 -22.87 15.66
N VAL A 8 21.99 -22.96 15.18
CA VAL A 8 23.12 -23.53 15.91
C VAL A 8 24.29 -22.57 15.88
N THR A 9 25.01 -22.44 17.01
CA THR A 9 26.21 -21.60 17.08
C THR A 9 27.44 -22.48 16.99
N VAL A 10 28.31 -22.22 16.00
CA VAL A 10 29.59 -22.92 15.84
C VAL A 10 30.69 -21.87 15.74
N LYS A 11 31.67 -21.94 16.65
CA LYS A 11 32.82 -21.01 16.71
C LYS A 11 32.40 -19.52 16.67
N GLY A 12 31.34 -19.16 17.40
CA GLY A 12 30.82 -17.79 17.48
C GLY A 12 30.02 -17.33 16.25
N LYS A 13 29.77 -18.20 15.27
CA LYS A 13 28.90 -17.92 14.12
C LYS A 13 27.58 -18.65 14.28
N VAL A 14 26.48 -17.95 14.00
CA VAL A 14 25.12 -18.52 14.01
C VAL A 14 24.82 -19.08 12.63
N TYR A 15 24.37 -20.33 12.59
CA TYR A 15 23.93 -21.04 11.40
C TYR A 15 22.45 -21.37 11.55
N VAL A 16 21.72 -21.34 10.44
CA VAL A 16 20.29 -21.67 10.41
C VAL A 16 20.10 -22.97 9.66
N ASP A 17 19.16 -23.79 10.09
CA ASP A 17 18.77 -25.00 9.39
C ASP A 17 18.15 -24.66 8.03
N LEU A 18 18.87 -25.04 6.96
CA LEU A 18 18.47 -24.78 5.59
C LEU A 18 17.26 -25.63 5.17
N ASP A 19 17.11 -26.85 5.67
CA ASP A 19 15.99 -27.72 5.31
C ASP A 19 14.68 -27.11 5.82
N THR A 20 14.73 -26.56 7.04
CA THR A 20 13.60 -25.82 7.61
C THR A 20 13.26 -24.58 6.77
N ILE A 21 14.25 -23.79 6.34
CA ILE A 21 14.03 -22.64 5.46
C ILE A 21 13.43 -23.07 4.12
N VAL A 22 13.95 -24.13 3.51
CA VAL A 22 13.48 -24.65 2.22
C VAL A 22 12.02 -25.09 2.32
N GLN A 23 11.65 -25.78 3.40
CA GLN A 23 10.28 -26.19 3.66
C GLN A 23 9.35 -24.99 3.90
N LEU A 24 9.77 -24.02 4.71
CA LEU A 24 9.00 -22.79 4.98
C LEU A 24 8.71 -21.99 3.69
N LEU A 25 9.65 -22.00 2.74
CA LEU A 25 9.53 -21.28 1.48
C LEU A 25 8.89 -22.10 0.34
N GLY A 26 8.53 -23.36 0.58
CA GLY A 26 8.08 -24.27 -0.49
C GLY A 26 9.13 -24.46 -1.60
N ALA A 27 10.40 -24.31 -1.26
CA ALA A 27 11.52 -24.41 -2.18
C ALA A 27 11.98 -25.87 -2.33
N SER A 28 12.84 -26.10 -3.32
CA SER A 28 13.61 -27.34 -3.44
C SER A 28 15.09 -27.04 -3.31
N GLN A 29 15.86 -28.01 -2.85
CA GLN A 29 17.31 -27.87 -2.75
C GLN A 29 18.03 -29.04 -3.41
N GLN A 30 19.21 -28.76 -3.93
CA GLN A 30 20.12 -29.76 -4.47
C GLN A 30 21.55 -29.44 -4.04
N ARG A 31 22.24 -30.44 -3.47
CA ARG A 31 23.66 -30.33 -3.14
C ARG A 31 24.49 -30.85 -4.30
N THR A 32 25.40 -30.03 -4.80
CA THR A 32 26.34 -30.39 -5.87
C THR A 32 27.75 -30.05 -5.41
N GLY A 33 28.50 -31.06 -4.94
CA GLY A 33 29.83 -30.87 -4.35
C GLY A 33 29.80 -29.91 -3.16
N ASN A 34 30.64 -28.88 -3.20
CA ASN A 34 30.71 -27.82 -2.18
C ASN A 34 29.70 -26.67 -2.40
N ARG A 35 28.61 -26.92 -3.14
CA ARG A 35 27.55 -25.92 -3.38
C ARG A 35 26.20 -26.48 -3.00
N VAL A 36 25.39 -25.65 -2.35
CA VAL A 36 23.96 -25.90 -2.19
C VAL A 36 23.22 -24.97 -3.13
N ILE A 37 22.44 -25.56 -4.04
CA ILE A 37 21.57 -24.85 -4.98
C ILE A 37 20.17 -24.90 -4.39
N VAL A 38 19.66 -23.75 -3.96
CA VAL A 38 18.28 -23.58 -3.53
C VAL A 38 17.47 -23.06 -4.71
N ARG A 39 16.49 -23.83 -5.15
CA ARG A 39 15.52 -23.43 -6.18
C ARG A 39 14.25 -23.01 -5.47
N LEU A 40 14.04 -21.71 -5.38
CA LEU A 40 12.77 -21.16 -4.95
C LEU A 40 11.70 -21.55 -5.99
N PRO A 41 10.48 -21.88 -5.57
CA PRO A 41 9.41 -22.10 -6.52
C PRO A 41 9.27 -20.79 -7.30
N LYS A 42 9.25 -20.88 -8.64
CA LYS A 42 8.84 -19.74 -9.45
C LYS A 42 7.44 -19.40 -8.97
N ARG A 43 7.24 -18.24 -8.34
CA ARG A 43 5.91 -17.75 -7.94
C ARG A 43 5.09 -17.69 -9.23
N GLY A 44 4.29 -18.72 -9.48
CA GLY A 44 3.68 -18.98 -10.78
C GLY A 44 4.71 -19.11 -11.90
N ALA A 45 4.90 -20.32 -12.44
CA ALA A 45 4.94 -20.36 -13.89
C ALA A 45 3.50 -20.06 -14.32
N GLU A 46 3.14 -18.78 -14.39
CA GLU A 46 1.95 -18.37 -15.11
C GLU A 46 2.18 -18.79 -16.56
N ASP A 47 1.24 -19.60 -17.03
CA ASP A 47 0.87 -19.62 -18.43
C ASP A 47 0.73 -18.14 -18.87
N PRO A 48 1.41 -17.66 -19.92
CA PRO A 48 1.34 -16.27 -20.35
C PRO A 48 -0.08 -15.79 -20.72
N ASP A 49 -1.08 -16.68 -20.66
CA ASP A 49 -2.49 -16.45 -20.95
C ASP A 49 -3.41 -16.50 -19.70
N SER A 50 -2.86 -16.73 -18.51
CA SER A 50 -3.57 -16.52 -17.24
C SER A 50 -3.60 -15.03 -16.97
N GLU A 51 -4.61 -14.30 -17.45
CA GLU A 51 -4.83 -12.89 -17.11
C GLU A 51 -4.55 -12.64 -15.62
N ALA A 52 -3.51 -11.86 -15.32
CA ALA A 52 -3.10 -11.55 -13.96
C ALA A 52 -4.22 -10.75 -13.27
N LYS A 53 -5.14 -11.48 -12.64
CA LYS A 53 -6.33 -10.95 -11.98
C LYS A 53 -6.01 -10.55 -10.55
N LEU A 54 -6.64 -9.46 -10.12
CA LEU A 54 -6.61 -9.01 -8.74
C LEU A 54 -7.36 -10.00 -7.86
N SER A 55 -6.79 -10.32 -6.70
CA SER A 55 -7.42 -11.24 -5.76
C SER A 55 -8.58 -10.54 -5.04
N ARG A 56 -9.66 -11.28 -4.78
CA ARG A 56 -10.85 -10.73 -4.10
C ARG A 56 -10.54 -10.13 -2.73
N PRO A 57 -9.74 -10.77 -1.85
CA PRO A 57 -9.37 -10.17 -0.56
C PRO A 57 -8.63 -8.83 -0.73
N PHE A 58 -7.74 -8.74 -1.73
CA PHE A 58 -7.02 -7.51 -2.05
C PHE A 58 -7.96 -6.41 -2.53
N ILE A 59 -8.89 -6.70 -3.45
CA ILE A 59 -9.89 -5.72 -3.92
C ILE A 59 -10.72 -5.18 -2.74
N VAL A 60 -11.23 -6.06 -1.88
CA VAL A 60 -12.05 -5.65 -0.74
C VAL A 60 -11.26 -4.77 0.22
N ALA A 61 -10.04 -5.15 0.58
CA ALA A 61 -9.18 -4.33 1.41
C ALA A 61 -8.84 -2.98 0.73
N GLY A 62 -8.64 -2.98 -0.59
CA GLY A 62 -8.34 -1.78 -1.36
C GLY A 62 -9.50 -0.78 -1.36
N ILE A 63 -10.74 -1.26 -1.49
CA ILE A 63 -11.95 -0.41 -1.39
C ILE A 63 -12.03 0.25 0.00
N GLU A 64 -11.72 -0.49 1.05
CA GLU A 64 -11.71 0.02 2.43
C GLU A 64 -10.65 1.12 2.63
N LEU A 65 -9.45 0.92 2.09
CA LEU A 65 -8.39 1.94 2.08
C LEU A 65 -8.83 3.18 1.31
N MET A 66 -9.33 3.03 0.08
CA MET A 66 -9.76 4.15 -0.76
C MET A 66 -10.93 4.92 -0.16
N SER A 67 -11.84 4.24 0.54
CA SER A 67 -12.93 4.90 1.28
C SER A 67 -12.37 5.75 2.43
N THR A 68 -11.38 5.23 3.16
CA THR A 68 -10.70 5.97 4.23
C THR A 68 -9.96 7.20 3.70
N ILE A 69 -9.29 7.09 2.55
CA ILE A 69 -8.62 8.22 1.89
C ILE A 69 -9.64 9.28 1.44
N ARG A 70 -10.78 8.86 0.88
CA ARG A 70 -11.87 9.77 0.49
C ARG A 70 -12.40 10.55 1.70
N GLU A 71 -12.62 9.88 2.82
CA GLU A 71 -13.09 10.51 4.06
C GLU A 71 -12.06 11.49 4.61
N TRP A 72 -10.77 11.13 4.58
CA TRP A 72 -9.68 12.02 4.97
C TRP A 72 -9.67 13.32 4.14
N ARG A 73 -9.78 13.21 2.82
CA ARG A 73 -9.86 14.37 1.92
C ARG A 73 -11.08 15.23 2.22
N HIS A 74 -12.25 14.62 2.43
CA HIS A 74 -13.47 15.36 2.74
C HIS A 74 -13.37 16.11 4.08
N MET A 75 -12.72 15.51 5.09
CA MET A 75 -12.45 16.18 6.35
C MET A 75 -11.61 17.44 6.15
N ILE A 76 -10.56 17.40 5.34
CA ILE A 76 -9.72 18.59 5.10
C ILE A 76 -10.54 19.70 4.45
N ILE A 77 -11.30 19.40 3.39
CA ILE A 77 -12.13 20.39 2.68
C ILE A 77 -13.15 21.05 3.61
N THR A 78 -13.84 20.24 4.43
CA THR A 78 -14.86 20.75 5.35
C THR A 78 -14.24 21.52 6.53
N ALA A 79 -13.06 21.11 6.99
CA ALA A 79 -12.35 21.79 8.08
C ALA A 79 -11.70 23.11 7.64
N THR A 80 -11.36 23.26 6.36
CA THR A 80 -10.90 24.55 5.79
C THR A 80 -12.05 25.50 5.50
N ALA A 81 -13.24 24.98 5.13
CA ALA A 81 -14.42 25.81 4.87
C ALA A 81 -15.08 26.34 6.15
N GLY A 82 -14.99 25.61 7.26
CA GLY A 82 -15.41 26.10 8.57
C GLY A 82 -14.29 26.84 9.29
N SER A 83 -14.62 27.79 10.17
CA SER A 83 -13.68 28.41 11.12
C SER A 83 -13.24 27.45 12.22
N TYR A 84 -12.90 26.22 11.87
CA TYR A 84 -12.73 25.12 12.81
C TYR A 84 -11.25 25.03 13.27
N PRO A 85 -10.96 25.25 14.55
CA PRO A 85 -9.59 25.42 15.04
C PRO A 85 -8.75 24.14 15.16
N PHE A 86 -9.31 22.97 14.85
CA PHE A 86 -8.80 21.65 15.26
C PHE A 86 -8.33 20.76 14.09
N LEU A 87 -7.94 21.35 12.97
CA LEU A 87 -7.55 20.59 11.76
C LEU A 87 -6.38 19.63 12.04
N GLU A 88 -5.45 20.01 12.91
CA GLU A 88 -4.33 19.16 13.35
C GLU A 88 -4.79 17.97 14.21
N ASP A 89 -5.60 18.23 15.24
CA ASP A 89 -6.15 17.20 16.13
C ASP A 89 -7.02 16.18 15.37
N ARG A 90 -7.66 16.63 14.29
CA ARG A 90 -8.53 15.80 13.46
C ARG A 90 -7.81 15.08 12.34
N ALA A 91 -6.74 15.62 11.76
CA ALA A 91 -6.03 14.97 10.65
C ALA A 91 -5.28 13.69 11.06
N GLY A 92 -4.69 13.69 12.25
CA GLY A 92 -3.88 12.55 12.74
C GLY A 92 -4.63 11.20 12.76
N PRO A 93 -5.86 11.12 13.29
CA PRO A 93 -6.67 9.90 13.23
C PRO A 93 -6.91 9.35 11.82
N TYR A 94 -7.16 10.20 10.82
CA TYR A 94 -7.39 9.73 9.45
C TYR A 94 -6.13 9.12 8.83
N GLY A 95 -4.97 9.75 9.03
CA GLY A 95 -3.69 9.20 8.58
C GLY A 95 -3.41 7.83 9.19
N ARG A 96 -3.59 7.67 10.51
CA ARG A 96 -3.41 6.37 11.18
C ARG A 96 -4.40 5.30 10.71
N ASN A 97 -5.65 5.70 10.44
CA ASN A 97 -6.64 4.78 9.90
C ASN A 97 -6.26 4.33 8.48
N ALA A 98 -5.77 5.24 7.64
CA ALA A 98 -5.26 4.91 6.30
C ALA A 98 -4.06 3.95 6.39
N ASP A 99 -3.10 4.21 7.28
CA ASP A 99 -1.94 3.33 7.48
C ASP A 99 -2.37 1.91 7.93
N SER A 100 -3.35 1.81 8.82
CA SER A 100 -3.92 0.53 9.26
C SER A 100 -4.59 -0.23 8.10
N LYS A 101 -5.39 0.46 7.28
CA LYS A 101 -6.01 -0.15 6.09
C LYS A 101 -4.98 -0.54 5.03
N LEU A 102 -3.94 0.25 4.85
CA LEU A 102 -2.84 -0.05 3.93
C LEU A 102 -2.07 -1.31 4.36
N ALA A 103 -1.87 -1.52 5.66
CA ALA A 103 -1.28 -2.75 6.18
C ALA A 103 -2.17 -3.99 5.88
N LEU A 104 -3.50 -3.85 5.97
CA LEU A 104 -4.43 -4.92 5.60
C LEU A 104 -4.37 -5.24 4.09
N VAL A 105 -4.34 -4.22 3.24
CA VAL A 105 -4.18 -4.40 1.78
C VAL A 105 -2.85 -5.09 1.46
N THR A 106 -1.77 -4.66 2.11
CA THR A 106 -0.44 -5.25 1.95
C THR A 106 -0.45 -6.74 2.29
N GLY A 107 -1.09 -7.12 3.41
CA GLY A 107 -1.25 -8.52 3.80
C GLY A 107 -2.12 -9.34 2.85
N ALA A 108 -3.04 -8.69 2.12
CA ALA A 108 -3.91 -9.32 1.15
C ALA A 108 -3.27 -9.47 -0.25
N ALA A 109 -2.11 -8.86 -0.52
CA ALA A 109 -1.47 -8.86 -1.83
C ALA A 109 -0.74 -10.19 -2.12
N VAL A 110 -1.45 -11.11 -2.79
CA VAL A 110 -0.96 -12.49 -3.00
C VAL A 110 -0.52 -12.75 -4.45
N THR A 111 -1.08 -12.03 -5.43
CA THR A 111 -0.70 -12.14 -6.85
C THR A 111 0.34 -11.09 -7.24
N GLU A 112 0.89 -11.19 -8.46
CA GLU A 112 1.73 -10.12 -9.02
C GLU A 112 0.90 -8.88 -9.36
N ALA A 113 -0.29 -9.05 -9.93
CA ALA A 113 -1.22 -7.96 -10.18
C ALA A 113 -1.57 -7.19 -8.89
N ASP A 114 -1.80 -7.90 -7.77
CA ASP A 114 -2.05 -7.28 -6.47
C ASP A 114 -0.88 -6.40 -6.03
N ARG A 115 0.36 -6.86 -6.20
CA ARG A 115 1.56 -6.09 -5.83
C ARG A 115 1.73 -4.85 -6.70
N SER A 116 1.47 -4.95 -8.00
CA SER A 116 1.52 -3.81 -8.90
C SER A 116 0.48 -2.75 -8.54
N VAL A 117 -0.74 -3.14 -8.14
CA VAL A 117 -1.74 -2.20 -7.63
C VAL A 117 -1.38 -1.67 -6.25
N LEU A 118 -0.75 -2.48 -5.39
CA LEU A 118 -0.30 -2.05 -4.06
C LEU A 118 0.68 -0.87 -4.16
N ASP A 119 1.57 -0.87 -5.15
CA ASP A 119 2.47 0.26 -5.40
C ASP A 119 1.70 1.55 -5.72
N LEU A 120 0.61 1.47 -6.47
CA LEU A 120 -0.25 2.62 -6.76
C LEU A 120 -1.02 3.08 -5.51
N LEU A 121 -1.50 2.15 -4.67
CA LEU A 121 -2.18 2.47 -3.41
C LEU A 121 -1.25 3.13 -2.38
N ASN A 122 0.03 2.71 -2.34
CA ASN A 122 1.05 3.40 -1.55
C ASN A 122 1.22 4.84 -2.01
N LYS A 123 1.33 5.07 -3.32
CA LYS A 123 1.48 6.41 -3.89
C LYS A 123 0.26 7.30 -3.62
N GLU A 124 -0.94 6.77 -3.78
CA GLU A 124 -2.18 7.50 -3.45
C GLU A 124 -2.22 7.91 -1.96
N THR A 125 -1.80 7.00 -1.07
CA THR A 125 -1.70 7.30 0.37
C THR A 125 -0.67 8.39 0.64
N ASP A 126 0.47 8.38 -0.06
CA ASP A 126 1.50 9.41 0.06
C ASP A 126 1.06 10.77 -0.50
N LEU A 127 0.33 10.80 -1.62
CA LEU A 127 -0.28 12.01 -2.16
C LEU A 127 -1.25 12.61 -1.13
N MET A 128 -2.10 11.78 -0.55
CA MET A 128 -3.04 12.20 0.49
C MET A 128 -2.33 12.73 1.74
N ARG A 129 -1.23 12.11 2.16
CA ARG A 129 -0.41 12.59 3.29
C ARG A 129 0.19 13.96 2.99
N LYS A 130 0.80 14.15 1.82
CA LYS A 130 1.32 15.46 1.38
C LYS A 130 0.24 16.53 1.35
N PHE A 131 -0.96 16.18 0.87
CA PHE A 131 -2.10 17.09 0.85
C PHE A 131 -2.53 17.48 2.26
N SER A 132 -2.64 16.51 3.16
CA SER A 132 -2.94 16.76 4.57
C SER A 132 -1.89 17.65 5.24
N ASP A 133 -0.61 17.35 5.04
CA ASP A 133 0.50 18.11 5.63
C ASP A 133 0.51 19.55 5.15
N LYS A 134 0.21 19.78 3.85
CA LYS A 134 0.06 21.13 3.29
C LYS A 134 -0.98 21.95 4.06
N TYR A 135 -2.21 21.43 4.22
CA TYR A 135 -3.30 22.19 4.84
C TYR A 135 -3.17 22.31 6.35
N VAL A 136 -2.62 21.30 7.03
CA VAL A 136 -2.21 21.42 8.44
C VAL A 136 -1.16 22.52 8.58
N GLY A 137 -0.15 22.56 7.70
CA GLY A 137 0.90 23.56 7.71
C GLY A 137 0.40 24.99 7.47
N LEU A 138 -0.45 25.19 6.45
CA LEU A 138 -1.08 26.49 6.18
C LEU A 138 -1.87 26.98 7.39
N ARG A 139 -2.62 26.09 8.04
CA ARG A 139 -3.39 26.43 9.24
C ARG A 139 -2.49 26.81 10.42
N LYS A 140 -1.39 26.07 10.65
CA LYS A 140 -0.38 26.40 11.69
C LYS A 140 0.23 27.78 11.49
N ALA A 141 0.45 28.17 10.24
CA ALA A 141 0.95 29.49 9.88
C ALA A 141 -0.12 30.60 10.01
N SER A 142 -1.34 30.28 10.48
CA SER A 142 -2.49 31.20 10.51
C SER A 142 -2.81 31.82 9.15
N LEU A 143 -2.45 31.14 8.05
CA LEU A 143 -2.77 31.57 6.71
C LEU A 143 -4.24 31.24 6.43
N GLY A 144 -4.97 32.24 5.92
CA GLY A 144 -6.32 32.03 5.43
C GLY A 144 -6.28 31.05 4.25
N VAL A 145 -7.16 30.06 4.29
CA VAL A 145 -7.37 29.10 3.20
C VAL A 145 -8.83 29.22 2.81
N LEU A 146 -9.11 29.57 1.57
CA LEU A 146 -10.47 29.61 1.07
C LEU A 146 -10.90 28.21 0.61
N PRO A 147 -12.17 27.82 0.75
CA PRO A 147 -12.67 26.52 0.28
C PRO A 147 -12.28 26.22 -1.17
N GLU A 148 -12.38 27.21 -2.06
CA GLU A 148 -12.04 27.12 -3.47
C GLU A 148 -10.56 26.82 -3.72
N ASP A 149 -9.66 27.27 -2.84
CA ASP A 149 -8.23 26.98 -2.93
C ASP A 149 -7.95 25.50 -2.64
N VAL A 150 -8.82 24.85 -1.86
CA VAL A 150 -8.73 23.43 -1.51
C VAL A 150 -9.35 22.55 -2.58
N GLU A 151 -10.49 22.96 -3.13
CA GLU A 151 -11.17 22.22 -4.18
C GLU A 151 -10.38 22.23 -5.50
N ASN A 152 -9.72 23.34 -5.83
CA ASN A 152 -8.93 23.50 -7.05
C ASN A 152 -7.43 23.24 -6.86
N ASP A 153 -7.02 22.71 -5.70
CA ASP A 153 -5.64 22.35 -5.44
C ASP A 153 -5.15 21.31 -6.47
N PRO A 154 -4.05 21.55 -7.20
CA PRO A 154 -3.53 20.60 -8.18
C PRO A 154 -3.23 19.21 -7.60
N LEU A 155 -2.71 19.12 -6.38
CA LEU A 155 -2.49 17.86 -5.67
C LEU A 155 -3.84 17.22 -5.28
N GLY A 156 -4.80 18.03 -4.86
CA GLY A 156 -6.16 17.57 -4.58
C GLY A 156 -6.88 17.00 -5.81
N LEU A 157 -6.62 17.57 -6.99
CA LEU A 157 -7.12 17.07 -8.29
C LEU A 157 -6.38 15.80 -8.72
N GLN A 158 -5.06 15.75 -8.53
CA GLN A 158 -4.25 14.56 -8.81
C GLN A 158 -4.73 13.34 -8.01
N ILE A 159 -5.00 13.50 -6.72
CA ILE A 159 -5.59 12.47 -5.86
C ILE A 159 -6.92 11.97 -6.42
N LEU A 160 -7.80 12.88 -6.87
CA LEU A 160 -9.08 12.49 -7.46
C LEU A 160 -8.90 11.68 -8.76
N ASP A 161 -7.95 12.05 -9.60
CA ASP A 161 -7.67 11.34 -10.84
C ASP A 161 -7.04 9.97 -10.60
N CYS A 162 -6.11 9.86 -9.64
CA CYS A 162 -5.56 8.58 -9.19
C CYS A 162 -6.68 7.68 -8.62
N ALA A 163 -7.52 8.19 -7.72
CA ALA A 163 -8.64 7.45 -7.15
C ALA A 163 -9.63 6.94 -8.21
N ARG A 164 -9.91 7.73 -9.25
CA ARG A 164 -10.75 7.32 -10.40
C ARG A 164 -10.11 6.17 -11.17
N GLY A 165 -8.81 6.27 -11.45
CA GLY A 165 -8.06 5.20 -12.12
C GLY A 165 -8.05 3.90 -11.30
N LEU A 166 -7.76 3.99 -10.00
CA LEU A 166 -7.79 2.84 -9.09
C LEU A 166 -9.19 2.20 -9.00
N SER A 167 -10.25 3.00 -9.00
CA SER A 167 -11.63 2.49 -9.00
C SER A 167 -11.95 1.70 -10.27
N ALA A 168 -11.38 2.09 -11.42
CA ALA A 168 -11.53 1.35 -12.67
C ALA A 168 -10.86 -0.03 -12.60
N LEU A 169 -9.74 -0.16 -11.89
CA LEU A 169 -9.04 -1.45 -11.69
C LEU A 169 -9.87 -2.42 -10.85
N ALA A 170 -10.60 -1.93 -9.84
CA ALA A 170 -11.50 -2.76 -9.05
C ALA A 170 -12.64 -3.36 -9.90
N GLY A 171 -13.14 -2.60 -10.89
CA GLY A 171 -14.16 -3.07 -11.83
C GLY A 171 -13.63 -4.03 -12.89
N SER A 172 -12.42 -3.80 -13.42
CA SER A 172 -11.81 -4.64 -14.44
C SER A 172 -11.12 -5.90 -13.87
N GLN A 173 -10.78 -5.87 -12.58
CA GLN A 173 -9.96 -6.87 -11.88
C GLN A 173 -8.59 -7.13 -12.51
N ARG A 174 -8.10 -6.20 -13.36
CA ARG A 174 -6.82 -6.33 -14.04
C ARG A 174 -5.96 -5.14 -13.71
N PHE A 175 -4.66 -5.39 -13.52
CA PHE A 175 -3.71 -4.30 -13.38
C PHE A 175 -3.61 -3.50 -14.67
N GLN A 176 -3.71 -2.18 -14.53
CA GLN A 176 -3.30 -1.20 -15.53
C GLN A 176 -2.63 -0.07 -14.74
N ASP A 177 -1.55 0.48 -15.28
CA ASP A 177 -0.89 1.61 -14.63
C ASP A 177 -1.80 2.85 -14.63
N VAL A 178 -1.75 3.63 -13.56
CA VAL A 178 -2.55 4.84 -13.38
C VAL A 178 -1.61 6.02 -13.28
N ILE A 179 -1.38 6.70 -14.41
CA ILE A 179 -0.40 7.80 -14.53
C ILE A 179 -0.62 8.89 -13.47
N ALA A 180 -1.88 9.18 -13.14
CA ALA A 180 -2.21 10.20 -12.13
C ALA A 180 -1.67 9.89 -10.73
N CYS A 181 -1.34 8.65 -10.41
CA CYS A 181 -0.77 8.27 -9.12
C CYS A 181 0.74 8.55 -9.00
N HIS A 182 1.41 9.02 -10.05
CA HIS A 182 2.88 9.24 -10.08
C HIS A 182 3.27 10.70 -9.93
#